data_AF-A0A7N2LE28-F1
#
_entry.id   AF-A0A7N2LE28-F1
#
_cell.length_a   1.000
_cell.length_b   1.000
_cell.length_c   1.000
_cell.angle_alpha   90.00
_cell.angle_beta   90.00
_cell.angle_gamma   90.00
#
_symmetry.space_group_name_H-M   'P 1'
#
loop_
_entity.id
_entity.type
_entity.pdbx_description
1 polymer ?
#
loop_
_entity_poly.entity_id
_entity_poly.type
_entity_poly.pdbx_seq_one_letter_code
_entity_poly.pdbx_strand_id
1 'polypeptide(L)'
;MEVVLKSASSNGTKESLADIKRFFNMSVDAVLLNDTFLSQFRNAAERLVDKTSILGQDKNDRLKNFNNEINSKVNNLRAAAEREQKRTALEKARRVNVETLETYRSAFQPRRDEMRKMVSNHEELKKNLRDYEKLMIKEMPSFQKGYSQQKISIETEISGFQENEERLQKESQEIEKLRKEPSLDWSGLINAFYN
;
A
#
# COMPACT_ATOMS: atom_id res chain seq x y z
N MET A 1 -54.73 6.06 -82.74
CA MET A 1 -53.54 5.39 -82.19
C MET A 1 -53.21 6.06 -80.87
N GLU A 2 -53.80 5.58 -79.78
CA GLU A 2 -53.46 6.03 -78.42
C GLU A 2 -52.40 5.09 -77.85
N VAL A 3 -51.26 5.65 -77.53
CA VAL A 3 -50.15 4.95 -76.88
C VAL A 3 -50.55 4.67 -75.44
N VAL A 4 -50.88 3.42 -75.15
CA VAL A 4 -51.07 2.90 -73.80
C VAL A 4 -49.71 2.77 -73.12
N LEU A 5 -49.28 3.84 -72.44
CA LEU A 5 -48.18 3.81 -71.48
C LEU A 5 -48.77 3.82 -70.06
N LYS A 6 -49.12 2.64 -69.55
CA LYS A 6 -49.36 2.43 -68.11
C LYS A 6 -49.27 0.95 -67.80
N SER A 7 -48.23 0.53 -67.07
CA SER A 7 -48.34 -0.48 -65.99
C SER A 7 -47.01 -1.02 -65.42
N ALA A 8 -45.82 -0.63 -65.91
CA ALA A 8 -44.57 -1.14 -65.32
C ALA A 8 -44.11 -0.41 -64.02
N SER A 9 -44.64 0.78 -63.70
CA SER A 9 -44.12 1.64 -62.62
C SER A 9 -44.75 1.43 -61.22
N SER A 10 -45.92 0.76 -61.12
CA SER A 10 -46.70 0.70 -59.87
C SER A 10 -46.34 -0.42 -58.91
N ASN A 11 -45.71 -1.51 -59.37
CA ASN A 11 -45.31 -2.62 -58.49
C ASN A 11 -44.03 -2.31 -57.70
N GLY A 12 -42.99 -1.79 -58.37
CA GLY A 12 -41.72 -1.48 -57.71
C GLY A 12 -41.80 -0.39 -56.64
N THR A 13 -42.77 0.52 -56.73
CA THR A 13 -43.01 1.56 -55.71
C THR A 13 -43.75 1.02 -54.47
N LYS A 14 -44.64 0.03 -54.64
CA LYS A 14 -45.29 -0.66 -53.51
C LYS A 14 -44.32 -1.55 -52.75
N GLU A 15 -43.45 -2.27 -53.46
CA GLU A 15 -42.37 -3.09 -52.88
C GLU A 15 -41.38 -2.21 -52.10
N SER A 16 -40.91 -1.10 -52.69
CA SER A 16 -40.01 -0.17 -52.01
C SER A 16 -40.63 0.44 -50.75
N LEU A 17 -41.94 0.70 -50.74
CA LEU A 17 -42.65 1.18 -49.55
C LEU A 17 -42.74 0.11 -48.46
N ALA A 18 -42.93 -1.16 -48.84
CA ALA A 18 -42.90 -2.28 -47.91
C ALA A 18 -41.50 -2.48 -47.32
N ASP A 19 -40.46 -2.36 -48.14
CA ASP A 19 -39.06 -2.46 -47.71
C ASP A 19 -38.68 -1.35 -46.73
N ILE A 20 -39.00 -0.08 -47.01
CA ILE A 20 -38.76 1.02 -46.06
C ILE A 20 -39.46 0.78 -44.73
N LYS A 21 -40.74 0.37 -44.77
CA LYS A 21 -41.50 0.06 -43.55
C LYS A 21 -40.85 -1.08 -42.76
N ARG A 22 -40.35 -2.10 -43.45
CA ARG A 22 -39.62 -3.21 -42.83
C ARG A 22 -38.35 -2.72 -42.15
N PHE A 23 -37.55 -1.88 -42.80
CA PHE A 23 -36.33 -1.34 -42.20
C PHE A 23 -36.59 -0.46 -40.99
N PHE A 24 -37.70 0.30 -40.97
CA PHE A 24 -38.09 1.09 -39.79
C PHE A 24 -38.51 0.24 -38.58
N ASN A 25 -38.84 -1.04 -38.79
CA ASN A 25 -39.08 -1.98 -37.69
C ASN A 25 -37.79 -2.63 -37.16
N MET A 26 -36.62 -2.32 -37.74
CA MET A 26 -35.31 -2.79 -37.30
C MET A 26 -34.56 -1.67 -36.56
N SER A 27 -33.50 -2.02 -35.82
CA SER A 27 -32.66 -0.99 -35.21
C SER A 27 -31.86 -0.25 -36.27
N VAL A 28 -31.57 1.03 -36.00
CA VAL A 28 -30.78 1.89 -36.88
C VAL A 28 -29.42 1.26 -37.18
N ASP A 29 -28.75 0.71 -36.16
CA ASP A 29 -27.47 0.02 -36.28
C ASP A 29 -27.57 -1.21 -37.18
N ALA A 30 -28.61 -2.02 -37.02
CA ALA A 30 -28.80 -3.22 -37.85
C ALA A 30 -28.95 -2.86 -39.32
N VAL A 31 -29.64 -1.76 -39.64
CA VAL A 31 -29.87 -1.34 -41.03
C VAL A 31 -28.67 -0.60 -41.63
N LEU A 32 -28.10 0.37 -40.88
CA LEU A 32 -27.11 1.29 -41.42
C LEU A 32 -25.66 0.78 -41.31
N LEU A 33 -25.36 -0.16 -40.41
CA LEU A 33 -24.04 -0.78 -40.31
C LEU A 33 -23.93 -2.08 -41.11
N ASN A 34 -25.04 -2.61 -41.62
CA ASN A 34 -25.06 -3.75 -42.52
C ASN A 34 -25.10 -3.27 -43.98
N ASP A 35 -24.04 -3.53 -44.74
CA ASP A 35 -23.91 -3.02 -46.11
C ASP A 35 -25.03 -3.50 -47.05
N THR A 36 -25.55 -4.72 -46.83
CA THR A 36 -26.66 -5.28 -47.61
C THR A 36 -27.96 -4.54 -47.32
N PHE A 37 -28.32 -4.36 -46.05
CA PHE A 37 -29.53 -3.64 -45.67
C PHE A 37 -29.45 -2.16 -46.01
N LEU A 38 -28.29 -1.53 -45.84
CA LEU A 38 -28.06 -0.16 -46.26
C LEU A 38 -28.26 0.01 -47.76
N SER A 39 -27.74 -0.91 -48.57
CA SER A 39 -27.91 -0.87 -50.03
C SER A 39 -29.37 -1.06 -50.44
N GLN A 40 -30.08 -2.00 -49.82
CA GLN A 40 -31.52 -2.21 -50.05
C GLN A 40 -32.35 -0.99 -49.62
N PHE A 41 -32.04 -0.38 -48.48
CA PHE A 41 -32.69 0.82 -48.00
C PHE A 41 -32.50 2.00 -48.97
N ARG A 42 -31.27 2.22 -49.47
CA ARG A 42 -30.97 3.28 -50.45
C ARG A 42 -31.76 3.09 -51.74
N ASN A 43 -31.78 1.88 -52.27
CA ASN A 43 -32.53 1.56 -53.48
C ASN A 43 -34.03 1.80 -53.30
N ALA A 44 -34.59 1.42 -52.14
CA ALA A 44 -35.99 1.67 -51.83
C ALA A 44 -36.29 3.17 -51.63
N ALA A 45 -35.38 3.91 -50.99
CA ALA A 45 -35.49 5.35 -50.77
C ALA A 45 -35.44 6.14 -52.08
N GLU A 46 -34.50 5.81 -52.97
CA GLU A 46 -34.34 6.46 -54.27
C GLU A 46 -35.57 6.29 -55.16
N ARG A 47 -36.17 5.08 -55.18
CA ARG A 47 -37.42 4.80 -55.91
C ARG A 47 -38.63 5.59 -55.40
N LEU A 48 -38.56 6.13 -54.19
CA LEU A 48 -39.64 6.85 -53.53
C LEU A 48 -39.39 8.36 -53.37
N VAL A 49 -38.17 8.85 -53.65
CA VAL A 49 -37.72 10.21 -53.30
C VAL A 49 -38.46 11.33 -54.03
N ASP A 50 -39.11 11.04 -55.16
CA ASP A 50 -39.95 11.98 -55.92
C ASP A 50 -41.41 11.49 -56.10
N LYS A 51 -41.88 10.60 -55.19
CA LYS A 51 -43.23 10.02 -55.24
C LYS A 51 -44.17 10.63 -54.19
N THR A 52 -44.35 11.95 -54.25
CA THR A 52 -45.24 12.72 -53.35
C THR A 52 -46.67 12.18 -53.32
N SER A 53 -47.19 11.67 -54.44
CA SER A 53 -48.53 11.07 -54.52
C SER A 53 -48.71 9.78 -53.71
N ILE A 54 -47.61 9.13 -53.29
CA ILE A 54 -47.63 7.89 -52.51
C ILE A 54 -47.35 8.17 -51.02
N LEU A 55 -46.36 9.02 -50.73
CA LEU A 55 -45.90 9.27 -49.36
C LEU A 55 -46.57 10.49 -48.70
N GLY A 56 -47.08 11.44 -49.49
CA GLY A 56 -47.38 12.79 -49.04
C GLY A 56 -46.11 13.65 -48.93
N GLN A 57 -46.28 14.97 -49.01
CA GLN A 57 -45.18 15.95 -49.11
C GLN A 57 -44.19 15.85 -47.93
N ASP A 58 -44.67 15.94 -46.69
CA ASP A 58 -43.82 15.93 -45.49
C ASP A 58 -42.95 14.65 -45.38
N LYS A 59 -43.53 13.47 -45.64
CA LYS A 59 -42.78 12.20 -45.57
C LYS A 59 -41.75 12.08 -46.69
N ASN A 60 -42.09 12.57 -47.88
CA ASN A 60 -41.18 12.59 -49.02
C ASN A 60 -39.98 13.51 -48.76
N ASP A 61 -40.22 14.72 -48.25
CA ASP A 61 -39.17 15.69 -47.91
C ASP A 61 -38.22 15.14 -46.83
N ARG A 62 -38.77 14.49 -45.79
CA ARG A 62 -37.97 13.82 -44.75
C ARG A 62 -37.11 12.69 -45.29
N LEU A 63 -37.67 11.84 -46.16
CA LEU A 63 -36.94 10.73 -46.78
C LEU A 63 -35.80 11.24 -47.67
N LYS A 64 -36.07 12.31 -48.44
CA LYS A 64 -35.08 12.98 -49.30
C LYS A 64 -33.93 13.56 -48.48
N ASN A 65 -34.23 14.31 -47.43
CA ASN A 65 -33.22 14.87 -46.55
C ASN A 65 -32.37 13.78 -45.86
N PHE A 66 -33.02 12.73 -45.36
CA PHE A 66 -32.31 11.61 -44.74
C PHE A 66 -31.40 10.88 -45.73
N ASN A 67 -31.89 10.61 -46.94
CA ASN A 67 -31.11 9.92 -47.97
C ASN A 67 -29.90 10.75 -48.44
N ASN A 68 -30.05 12.07 -48.55
CA ASN A 68 -28.94 12.97 -48.87
C ASN A 68 -27.84 12.95 -47.81
N GLU A 69 -28.21 12.82 -46.53
CA GLU A 69 -27.29 12.79 -45.41
C GLU A 69 -26.81 11.37 -45.03
N ILE A 70 -27.28 10.32 -45.70
CA ILE A 70 -27.12 8.94 -45.22
C ILE A 70 -25.67 8.53 -45.07
N ASN A 71 -24.78 8.99 -45.96
CA ASN A 71 -23.34 8.71 -45.88
C ASN A 71 -22.72 9.31 -44.61
N SER A 72 -23.08 10.55 -44.28
CA SER A 72 -22.61 11.23 -43.06
C SER A 72 -23.11 10.50 -41.82
N LYS A 73 -24.39 10.10 -41.80
CA LYS A 73 -24.98 9.35 -40.69
C LYS A 73 -24.33 7.98 -40.51
N VAL A 74 -24.09 7.23 -41.60
CA VAL A 74 -23.39 5.93 -41.56
C VAL A 74 -21.97 6.09 -41.03
N ASN A 75 -21.22 7.09 -41.50
CA ASN A 75 -19.85 7.34 -41.02
C ASN A 75 -19.84 7.68 -39.51
N ASN A 76 -20.77 8.52 -39.05
CA ASN A 76 -20.90 8.83 -37.63
C ASN A 76 -21.23 7.58 -36.80
N LEU A 77 -22.09 6.70 -37.32
CA LEU A 77 -22.47 5.48 -36.63
C LEU A 77 -21.33 4.46 -36.56
N ARG A 78 -20.55 4.31 -37.64
CA ARG A 78 -19.33 3.50 -37.65
C ARG A 78 -18.31 4.03 -36.64
N ALA A 79 -18.08 5.34 -36.62
CA ALA A 79 -17.19 5.98 -35.64
C ALA A 79 -17.67 5.78 -34.20
N ALA A 80 -18.98 5.81 -33.95
CA ALA A 80 -19.56 5.51 -32.65
C ALA A 80 -19.32 4.04 -32.25
N ALA A 81 -19.55 3.09 -33.15
CA ALA A 81 -19.30 1.67 -32.91
C ALA A 81 -17.82 1.38 -32.60
N GLU A 82 -16.89 2.00 -33.33
CA GLU A 82 -15.45 1.90 -33.06
C GLU A 82 -15.07 2.47 -31.68
N ARG A 83 -15.66 3.61 -31.31
CA ARG A 83 -15.44 4.22 -29.99
C ARG A 83 -16.00 3.35 -28.87
N GLU A 84 -17.12 2.68 -29.08
CA GLU A 84 -17.71 1.75 -28.11
C GLU A 84 -16.81 0.51 -27.89
N GLN A 85 -16.23 -0.04 -28.97
CA GLN A 85 -15.24 -1.11 -28.86
C GLN A 85 -14.00 -0.66 -28.08
N LYS A 86 -13.47 0.54 -28.39
CA LYS A 86 -12.33 1.13 -27.65
C LYS A 86 -12.66 1.34 -26.17
N ARG A 87 -13.84 1.86 -25.85
CA ARG A 87 -14.32 2.03 -24.48
C ARG A 87 -14.36 0.71 -23.72
N THR A 88 -14.89 -0.34 -24.35
CA THR A 88 -14.99 -1.68 -23.74
C THR A 88 -13.61 -2.26 -23.45
N ALA A 89 -12.64 -2.09 -24.36
CA ALA A 89 -11.26 -2.51 -24.13
C ALA A 89 -10.60 -1.74 -22.98
N LEU A 90 -10.80 -0.42 -22.91
CA LEU A 90 -10.30 0.42 -21.83
C LEU A 90 -10.90 0.04 -20.47
N GLU A 91 -12.20 -0.25 -20.42
CA GLU A 91 -12.85 -0.66 -19.17
C GLU A 91 -12.33 -2.02 -18.67
N LYS A 92 -12.06 -2.96 -19.60
CA LYS A 92 -11.41 -4.24 -19.25
C LYS A 92 -10.00 -4.01 -18.69
N ALA A 93 -9.20 -3.15 -19.33
CA ALA A 93 -7.86 -2.82 -18.85
C ALA A 93 -7.89 -2.12 -17.48
N ARG A 94 -8.82 -1.18 -17.28
CA ARG A 94 -9.04 -0.50 -16.00
C ARG A 94 -9.37 -1.50 -14.89
N ARG A 95 -10.24 -2.47 -15.15
CA ARG A 95 -10.59 -3.51 -14.16
C ARG A 95 -9.36 -4.28 -13.70
N VAL A 96 -8.51 -4.73 -14.62
CA VAL A 96 -7.26 -5.44 -14.31
C VAL A 96 -6.33 -4.58 -13.43
N ASN A 97 -6.20 -3.29 -13.75
CA ASN A 97 -5.39 -2.37 -12.95
C ASN A 97 -5.95 -2.18 -11.53
N VAL A 98 -7.27 -2.08 -11.38
CA VAL A 98 -7.92 -1.97 -10.06
C VAL A 98 -7.69 -3.24 -9.23
N GLU A 99 -7.86 -4.42 -9.83
CA GLU A 99 -7.60 -5.71 -9.16
C GLU A 99 -6.12 -5.83 -8.72
N THR A 100 -5.20 -5.37 -9.57
CA THR A 100 -3.76 -5.34 -9.25
C THR A 100 -3.46 -4.39 -8.10
N LEU A 101 -4.06 -3.19 -8.09
CA LEU A 101 -3.90 -2.23 -7.00
C LEU A 101 -4.40 -2.79 -5.67
N GLU A 102 -5.55 -3.48 -5.67
CA GLU A 102 -6.10 -4.07 -4.45
C GLU A 102 -5.22 -5.23 -3.93
N THR A 103 -4.65 -6.01 -4.85
CA THR A 103 -3.67 -7.05 -4.53
C THR A 103 -2.44 -6.45 -3.83
N TYR A 104 -1.85 -5.39 -4.39
CA TYR A 104 -0.72 -4.71 -3.75
C TYR A 104 -1.10 -4.10 -2.41
N ARG A 105 -2.27 -3.45 -2.33
CA ARG A 105 -2.76 -2.87 -1.08
C ARG A 105 -2.83 -3.93 0.03
N SER A 106 -3.38 -5.08 -0.28
CA SER A 106 -3.47 -6.21 0.65
C SER A 106 -2.10 -6.77 1.02
N ALA A 107 -1.19 -6.90 0.05
CA ALA A 107 0.17 -7.38 0.29
C ALA A 107 1.00 -6.45 1.19
N PHE A 108 0.80 -5.13 1.10
CA PHE A 108 1.52 -4.16 1.93
C PHE A 108 0.88 -3.91 3.29
N GLN A 109 -0.38 -4.31 3.49
CA GLN A 109 -1.13 -4.03 4.70
C GLN A 109 -0.45 -4.60 5.97
N PRO A 110 0.03 -5.86 6.01
CA PRO A 110 0.70 -6.40 7.19
C PRO A 110 1.95 -5.61 7.58
N ARG A 111 2.78 -5.23 6.60
CA ARG A 111 4.00 -4.44 6.85
C ARG A 111 3.68 -3.04 7.36
N ARG A 112 2.61 -2.42 6.85
CA ARG A 112 2.13 -1.13 7.36
C ARG A 112 1.68 -1.24 8.82
N ASP A 113 0.96 -2.30 9.16
CA ASP A 113 0.47 -2.51 10.52
C ASP A 113 1.61 -2.84 11.49
N GLU A 114 2.62 -3.60 11.04
CA GLU A 114 3.86 -3.84 11.77
C GLU A 114 4.62 -2.53 12.04
N MET A 115 4.81 -1.69 11.02
CA MET A 115 5.44 -0.38 11.18
C MET A 115 4.68 0.50 12.18
N ARG A 116 3.34 0.47 12.15
CA ARG A 116 2.53 1.21 13.12
C ARG A 116 2.77 0.70 14.55
N LYS A 117 2.87 -0.62 14.74
CA LYS A 117 3.19 -1.22 16.04
C LYS A 117 4.59 -0.83 16.52
N MET A 118 5.58 -0.83 15.64
CA MET A 118 6.94 -0.39 15.96
C MET A 118 6.98 1.07 16.41
N VAL A 119 6.24 1.96 15.75
CA VAL A 119 6.13 3.38 16.15
C VAL A 119 5.51 3.50 17.55
N SER A 120 4.45 2.76 17.85
CA SER A 120 3.85 2.76 19.19
C SER A 120 4.84 2.28 20.27
N ASN A 121 5.54 1.17 20.01
CA ASN A 121 6.53 0.62 20.94
C ASN A 121 7.69 1.61 21.18
N HIS A 122 8.13 2.31 20.14
CA HIS A 122 9.19 3.32 20.25
C HIS A 122 8.79 4.49 21.16
N GLU A 123 7.55 4.97 21.02
CA GLU A 123 7.05 6.05 21.88
C GLU A 123 6.87 5.60 23.33
N GLU A 124 6.47 4.34 23.56
CA GLU A 124 6.44 3.75 24.90
C GLU A 124 7.84 3.65 25.52
N LEU A 125 8.82 3.14 24.78
CA LEU A 125 10.22 3.06 25.24
C LEU A 125 10.78 4.44 25.58
N LYS A 126 10.51 5.46 24.76
CA LYS A 126 10.90 6.85 25.07
C LYS A 126 10.26 7.36 26.36
N LYS A 127 9.01 7.00 26.62
CA LYS A 127 8.35 7.38 27.89
C LYS A 127 9.04 6.70 29.06
N ASN A 128 9.25 5.39 28.98
CA ASN A 128 9.91 4.62 30.03
C ASN A 128 11.33 5.13 30.31
N LEU A 129 12.10 5.44 29.26
CA LEU A 129 13.45 6.02 29.41
C LEU A 129 13.41 7.33 30.20
N ARG A 130 12.50 8.24 29.87
CA ARG A 130 12.35 9.51 30.59
C ARG A 130 11.96 9.31 32.05
N ASP A 131 11.14 8.29 32.36
CA ASP A 131 10.77 7.99 33.73
C ASP A 131 11.95 7.37 34.52
N TYR A 132 12.77 6.51 33.89
CA TYR A 132 14.01 6.03 34.47
C TYR A 132 15.04 7.13 34.72
N GLU A 133 15.20 8.06 33.78
CA GLU A 133 16.08 9.22 33.93
C GLU A 133 15.68 10.07 35.15
N LYS A 134 14.38 10.33 35.34
CA LYS A 134 13.89 11.04 36.53
C LYS A 134 14.19 10.29 37.82
N LEU A 135 14.01 8.97 37.84
CA LEU A 135 14.33 8.15 39.00
C LEU A 135 15.84 8.20 39.31
N MET A 136 16.69 8.08 38.30
CA MET A 136 18.14 8.19 38.49
C MET A 136 18.53 9.55 39.04
N ILE A 137 18.00 10.65 38.49
CA ILE A 137 18.27 12.01 39.00
C ILE A 137 17.85 12.14 40.46
N LYS A 138 16.73 11.52 40.85
CA LYS A 138 16.21 11.56 42.22
C LYS A 138 17.05 10.74 43.20
N GLU A 139 17.46 9.53 42.83
CA GLU A 139 18.10 8.57 43.74
C GLU A 139 19.65 8.65 43.70
N MET A 140 20.26 9.17 42.65
CA MET A 140 21.73 9.27 42.54
C MET A 140 22.37 10.07 43.69
N PRO A 141 21.81 11.20 44.16
CA PRO A 141 22.41 11.94 45.27
C PRO A 141 22.44 11.15 46.59
N SER A 142 21.37 10.39 46.89
CA SER A 142 21.31 9.57 48.11
C SER A 142 22.30 8.42 48.04
N PHE A 143 22.41 7.76 46.89
CA PHE A 143 23.41 6.74 46.63
C PHE A 143 24.84 7.29 46.78
N GLN A 144 25.16 8.41 46.14
CA GLN A 144 26.49 9.03 46.21
C GLN A 144 26.87 9.42 47.65
N LYS A 145 25.91 9.94 48.42
CA LYS A 145 26.11 10.27 49.83
C LYS A 145 26.41 9.02 50.64
N GLY A 146 25.59 7.98 50.51
CA GLY A 146 25.78 6.70 51.21
C GLY A 146 27.13 6.06 50.88
N TYR A 147 27.47 6.01 49.59
CA TYR A 147 28.76 5.49 49.12
C TYR A 147 29.94 6.28 49.71
N SER A 148 29.89 7.61 49.67
CA SER A 148 30.97 8.45 50.20
C SER A 148 31.15 8.28 51.70
N GLN A 149 30.05 8.16 52.46
CA GLN A 149 30.10 7.92 53.90
C GLN A 149 30.68 6.53 54.24
N GLN A 150 30.22 5.49 53.55
CA GLN A 150 30.73 4.12 53.77
C GLN A 150 32.20 4.00 53.37
N LYS A 151 32.60 4.63 52.27
CA LYS A 151 33.99 4.64 51.80
C LYS A 151 34.94 5.16 52.88
N ILE A 152 34.61 6.28 53.52
CA ILE A 152 35.44 6.86 54.59
C ILE A 152 35.54 5.89 55.79
N SER A 153 34.44 5.25 56.18
CA SER A 153 34.44 4.25 57.26
C SER A 153 35.36 3.08 56.94
N ILE A 154 35.23 2.51 55.73
CA ILE A 154 36.03 1.38 55.27
C ILE A 154 37.52 1.76 55.21
N GLU A 155 37.86 2.93 54.66
CA GLU A 155 39.25 3.41 54.60
C GLU A 155 39.85 3.59 56.00
N THR A 156 39.06 4.07 56.96
CA THR A 156 39.48 4.21 58.36
C THR A 156 39.71 2.86 59.02
N GLU A 157 38.77 1.91 58.86
CA GLU A 157 38.89 0.55 59.41
C GLU A 157 40.09 -0.21 58.83
N ILE A 158 40.33 -0.11 57.52
CA ILE A 158 41.49 -0.72 56.87
C ILE A 158 42.79 -0.13 57.43
N SER A 159 42.88 1.18 57.61
CA SER A 159 44.07 1.83 58.16
C SER A 159 44.33 1.38 59.60
N GLY A 160 43.30 1.33 60.44
CA GLY A 160 43.42 0.85 61.82
C GLY A 160 43.82 -0.64 61.91
N PHE A 161 43.36 -1.47 60.96
CA PHE A 161 43.81 -2.86 60.87
C PHE A 161 45.31 -2.96 60.58
N GLN A 162 45.82 -2.15 59.66
CA GLN A 162 47.26 -2.11 59.33
C GLN A 162 48.11 -1.68 60.53
N GLU A 163 47.71 -0.64 61.25
CA GLU A 163 48.41 -0.20 62.47
C GLU A 163 48.43 -1.29 63.55
N ASN A 164 47.31 -2.00 63.71
CA ASN A 164 47.22 -3.08 64.70
C ASN A 164 48.09 -4.29 64.30
N GLU A 165 48.13 -4.63 63.02
CA GLU A 165 49.00 -5.69 62.49
C GLU A 165 50.48 -5.37 62.75
N GLU A 166 50.92 -4.13 62.50
CA GLU A 166 52.30 -3.69 62.81
C GLU A 166 52.62 -3.80 64.30
N ARG A 167 51.69 -3.41 65.17
CA ARG A 167 51.86 -3.55 66.63
C ARG A 167 51.96 -5.01 67.04
N LEU A 168 51.11 -5.87 66.49
CA LEU A 168 51.10 -7.31 66.79
C LEU A 168 52.42 -7.97 66.36
N GLN A 169 52.98 -7.57 65.22
CA GLN A 169 54.29 -8.04 64.76
C GLN A 169 55.42 -7.60 65.72
N LYS A 170 55.45 -6.34 66.16
CA LYS A 170 56.42 -5.84 67.13
C LYS A 170 56.35 -6.61 68.45
N GLU A 171 55.14 -6.83 68.95
CA GLU A 171 54.93 -7.53 70.22
C GLU A 171 55.28 -9.02 70.12
N SER A 172 55.02 -9.64 68.96
CA SER A 172 55.44 -11.01 68.70
C SER A 172 56.97 -11.15 68.69
N GLN A 173 57.68 -10.18 68.08
CA GLN A 173 59.15 -10.14 68.09
C GLN A 173 59.72 -9.97 69.50
N GLU A 174 59.15 -9.08 70.31
CA GLU A 174 59.60 -8.87 71.69
C GLU A 174 59.33 -10.10 72.56
N ILE A 175 58.15 -10.74 72.43
CA ILE A 175 57.87 -12.01 73.11
C ILE A 175 58.91 -13.08 72.73
N GLU A 176 59.25 -13.21 71.45
CA GLU A 176 60.24 -14.20 71.01
C GLU A 176 61.63 -13.90 71.60
N LYS A 177 62.03 -12.62 71.65
CA LYS A 177 63.28 -12.18 72.28
C LYS A 177 63.32 -12.49 73.77
N LEU A 178 62.26 -12.12 74.51
CA LEU A 178 62.11 -12.40 75.94
C LEU A 178 62.09 -13.91 76.26
N ARG A 179 61.63 -14.75 75.34
CA ARG A 179 61.68 -16.21 75.47
C ARG A 179 63.06 -16.80 75.19
N LYS A 180 63.79 -16.24 74.22
CA LYS A 180 65.13 -16.72 73.84
C LYS A 180 66.15 -16.52 74.96
N GLU A 181 66.09 -15.41 75.69
CA GLU A 181 67.07 -15.06 76.71
C GLU A 181 67.18 -16.12 77.83
N PRO A 182 66.11 -16.50 78.57
CA PRO A 182 66.18 -17.60 79.52
C PRO A 182 66.50 -18.96 78.87
N SER A 183 66.07 -19.18 77.62
CA SER A 183 66.35 -20.44 76.91
C SER A 183 67.83 -20.61 76.59
N LEU A 184 68.54 -19.53 76.25
CA LEU A 184 69.99 -19.52 76.02
C LEU A 184 70.73 -19.77 77.34
N ASP A 185 70.35 -19.08 78.41
CA ASP A 185 70.93 -19.27 79.73
C ASP A 185 70.71 -20.70 80.23
N TRP A 186 69.49 -21.23 80.07
CA TRP A 186 69.14 -22.60 80.45
C TRP A 186 69.91 -23.65 79.64
N SER A 187 70.08 -23.44 78.33
CA SER A 187 70.90 -24.32 77.48
C SER A 187 72.38 -24.27 77.86
N GLY A 188 72.89 -23.09 78.21
CA GLY A 188 74.24 -22.91 78.72
C GLY A 188 74.46 -23.65 80.04
N LEU A 189 73.49 -23.56 80.97
CA LEU A 189 73.48 -24.35 82.21
C LEU A 189 73.48 -25.85 81.91
N ILE A 190 72.57 -26.36 81.08
CA ILE A 190 72.54 -27.79 80.73
C ILE A 190 73.89 -28.24 80.16
N ASN A 191 74.47 -27.50 79.21
CA ASN A 191 75.76 -27.83 78.62
C ASN A 191 76.90 -27.82 79.66
N ALA A 192 76.87 -26.94 80.66
CA ALA A 192 77.89 -26.89 81.71
C ALA A 192 77.81 -28.06 82.70
N PHE A 193 76.65 -28.71 82.84
CA PHE A 193 76.41 -29.79 83.80
C PHE A 193 76.34 -31.20 83.20
N TYR A 194 76.11 -31.33 81.89
CA TYR A 194 75.86 -32.62 81.23
C TYR A 194 76.74 -32.90 79.99
N ASN A 195 77.67 -32.02 79.65
CA ASN A 195 78.77 -32.29 78.71
C ASN A 195 80.13 -32.24 79.41
#